data_AF-M7ZVS1-F1
#
_entry.id   AF-M7ZVS1-F1
#
_cell.length_a   1.000
_cell.length_b   1.000
_cell.length_c   1.000
_cell.angle_alpha   90.00
_cell.angle_beta   90.00
_cell.angle_gamma   90.00
#
_symmetry.space_group_name_H-M   'P 1'
#
loop_
_entity.id
_entity.type
_entity.pdbx_description
1 polymer ?
#
loop_
_entity_poly.entity_id
_entity_poly.type
_entity_poly.pdbx_seq_one_letter_code
_entity_poly.pdbx_strand_id
1 'polypeptide(L)'
;MEQEKREKLARKVQGQSSVVKLGEWWDDGAAATRGGSACRLAGWRQDPTKPDQPQHHREVKVPSPSPVVKLGAWGSDAGAAHDIDAAATAPHRLESIAARWGKVIDSVAFTYTDEGGQLHTAGPWGGTAGEKEDTITLGPMEYVTQVAWLVGPFQFKEIEDCVTSLKFVTNQGATYGPFGRGDGAHHSLPVLDGGSLVGMFCRAEDYLHAIGFYVRPLAVVESTASPAKPQGEGLPALATEG
;
A
#
# COMPACT_ATOMS: atom_id res chain seq x y z
N MET A 1 9.88 31.86 36.22
CA MET A 1 10.33 30.80 35.28
C MET A 1 9.33 29.66 35.11
N GLU A 2 8.53 29.30 36.12
CA GLU A 2 7.58 28.17 36.02
C GLU A 2 6.20 28.55 35.41
N GLN A 3 5.81 29.82 35.50
CA GLN A 3 4.54 30.33 34.97
C GLN A 3 4.59 30.57 33.45
N GLU A 4 5.74 31.07 32.95
CA GLU A 4 5.99 31.29 31.52
C GLU A 4 6.10 29.98 30.72
N LYS A 5 6.52 28.89 31.39
CA LYS A 5 6.56 27.54 30.80
C LYS A 5 5.17 26.93 30.64
N ARG A 6 4.21 27.31 31.49
CA ARG A 6 2.80 26.88 31.40
C ARG A 6 2.02 27.66 30.33
N GLU A 7 2.31 28.95 30.12
CA GLU A 7 1.67 29.74 29.05
C GLU A 7 2.14 29.33 27.64
N LYS A 8 3.40 28.88 27.49
CA LYS A 8 3.89 28.31 26.22
C LYS A 8 3.27 26.94 25.91
N LEU A 9 2.86 26.17 26.92
CA LEU A 9 2.16 24.89 26.74
C LEU A 9 0.69 25.10 26.35
N ALA A 10 0.03 26.14 26.89
CA ALA A 10 -1.36 26.46 26.56
C ALA A 10 -1.54 27.00 25.13
N ARG A 11 -0.55 27.72 24.58
CA ARG A 11 -0.62 28.23 23.18
C ARG A 11 -0.38 27.19 22.10
N LYS A 12 0.19 26.01 22.42
CA LYS A 12 0.45 24.96 21.42
C LYS A 12 -0.71 23.97 21.25
N VAL A 13 -1.71 24.01 22.14
CA VAL A 13 -2.88 23.11 22.10
C VAL A 13 -4.01 23.62 21.20
N GLN A 14 -3.94 24.86 20.69
CA GLN A 14 -5.08 25.51 20.00
C GLN A 14 -4.88 25.79 18.50
N GLY A 15 -3.91 25.15 17.84
CA GLY A 15 -3.68 25.38 16.41
C GLY A 15 -3.11 24.18 15.70
N GLN A 16 -3.97 23.22 15.33
CA GLN A 16 -3.85 22.40 14.12
C GLN A 16 -5.05 21.44 14.03
N SER A 17 -6.21 22.01 13.73
CA SER A 17 -7.28 21.29 13.04
C SER A 17 -7.26 21.78 11.61
N SER A 18 -6.79 20.95 10.69
CA SER A 18 -6.95 21.17 9.26
C SER A 18 -7.48 19.89 8.64
N VAL A 19 -8.80 19.84 8.55
CA VAL A 19 -9.56 18.96 7.68
C VAL A 19 -9.12 19.25 6.24
N VAL A 20 -8.46 18.30 5.59
CA VAL A 20 -8.21 18.39 4.15
C VAL A 20 -9.48 18.02 3.42
N LYS A 21 -10.07 19.03 2.80
CA LYS A 21 -11.26 19.00 1.95
C LYS A 21 -10.81 18.62 0.53
N LEU A 22 -11.40 17.56 -0.02
CA LEU A 22 -11.28 17.18 -1.43
C LEU A 22 -11.96 18.24 -2.31
N GLY A 23 -11.25 18.75 -3.32
CA GLY A 23 -11.75 19.60 -4.41
C GLY A 23 -10.80 19.42 -5.60
N GLU A 24 -11.24 18.75 -6.67
CA GLU A 24 -11.80 19.38 -7.90
C GLU A 24 -10.74 20.16 -8.69
N TRP A 25 -10.15 19.50 -9.68
CA TRP A 25 -9.30 20.12 -10.69
C TRP A 25 -10.15 20.43 -11.92
N TRP A 26 -10.08 21.68 -12.37
CA TRP A 26 -10.77 22.19 -13.56
C TRP A 26 -9.93 21.97 -14.81
N ASP A 27 -10.65 21.70 -15.91
CA ASP A 27 -10.18 21.75 -17.29
C ASP A 27 -9.61 23.13 -17.66
N ASP A 28 -8.44 23.15 -18.30
CA ASP A 28 -8.02 24.26 -19.16
C ASP A 28 -8.04 23.80 -20.62
N GLY A 29 -8.99 24.38 -21.36
CA GLY A 29 -9.10 24.27 -22.80
C GLY A 29 -8.12 25.21 -23.52
N ALA A 30 -7.58 24.73 -24.65
CA ALA A 30 -6.90 25.57 -25.63
C ALA A 30 -7.45 25.27 -27.05
N ALA A 31 -8.17 26.25 -27.60
CA ALA A 31 -8.37 26.44 -29.05
C ALA A 31 -7.08 27.08 -29.63
N ALA A 32 -6.70 27.05 -30.91
CA ALA A 32 -7.31 26.79 -32.20
C ALA A 32 -6.18 26.37 -33.17
N THR A 33 -6.44 25.79 -34.35
CA THR A 33 -6.54 26.57 -35.60
C THR A 33 -7.00 25.71 -36.78
N ARG A 34 -7.62 26.41 -37.74
CA ARG A 34 -8.31 25.94 -38.94
C ARG A 34 -7.38 25.29 -39.96
N GLY A 35 -7.89 24.24 -40.62
CA GLY A 35 -7.36 23.73 -41.88
C GLY A 35 -8.39 22.82 -42.54
N GLY A 36 -9.28 23.39 -43.35
CA GLY A 36 -10.26 22.63 -44.12
C GLY A 36 -9.63 21.99 -45.35
N SER A 37 -10.02 20.75 -45.65
CA SER A 37 -10.18 20.28 -47.03
C SER A 37 -11.06 19.04 -47.04
N ALA A 38 -12.20 19.14 -47.73
CA ALA A 38 -13.15 18.07 -47.93
C ALA A 38 -12.69 17.14 -49.05
N CYS A 39 -12.67 15.83 -48.80
CA CYS A 39 -12.59 14.82 -49.86
C CYS A 39 -13.38 13.56 -49.48
N ARG A 40 -14.61 13.50 -50.03
CA ARG A 40 -15.35 12.34 -50.56
C ARG A 40 -15.53 11.07 -49.69
N LEU A 41 -16.80 10.83 -49.39
CA LEU A 41 -17.40 9.54 -49.05
C LEU A 41 -17.10 8.49 -50.13
N ALA A 42 -16.35 7.44 -49.77
CA ALA A 42 -16.31 6.20 -50.52
C ALA A 42 -17.03 5.13 -49.69
N GLY A 43 -18.15 4.65 -50.23
CA GLY A 43 -18.96 3.59 -49.62
C GLY A 43 -18.22 2.27 -49.60
N TRP A 44 -18.17 1.65 -48.43
CA TRP A 44 -17.74 0.27 -48.28
C TRP A 44 -18.92 -0.64 -48.63
N ARG A 45 -18.87 -1.28 -49.81
CA ARG A 45 -19.67 -2.50 -50.07
C ARG A 45 -18.98 -3.66 -49.37
N GLN A 46 -19.70 -4.40 -48.54
CA GLN A 46 -19.26 -5.70 -48.05
C GLN A 46 -19.53 -6.76 -49.13
N ASP A 47 -18.55 -7.61 -49.36
CA ASP A 47 -18.57 -8.74 -50.29
C ASP A 47 -19.21 -9.96 -49.59
N PRO A 48 -20.34 -10.51 -50.06
CA PRO A 48 -21.12 -11.51 -49.34
C PRO A 48 -20.59 -12.95 -49.39
N THR A 49 -19.35 -13.20 -49.86
CA THR A 49 -18.84 -14.58 -50.02
C THR A 49 -17.68 -14.98 -49.10
N LYS A 50 -17.41 -14.26 -48.00
CA LYS A 50 -16.37 -14.67 -47.05
C LYS A 50 -16.97 -15.52 -45.92
N PRO A 51 -16.52 -16.77 -45.70
CA PRO A 51 -17.00 -17.59 -44.58
C PRO A 51 -16.54 -17.00 -43.25
N ASP A 52 -17.47 -16.95 -42.30
CA ASP A 52 -17.29 -16.42 -40.94
C ASP A 52 -16.25 -17.27 -40.18
N GLN A 53 -15.13 -16.64 -39.78
CA GLN A 53 -14.16 -17.29 -38.91
C GLN A 53 -14.65 -17.19 -37.46
N PRO A 54 -14.52 -18.27 -36.65
CA PRO A 54 -14.91 -18.22 -35.25
C PRO A 54 -14.06 -17.18 -34.53
N GLN A 55 -14.74 -16.22 -33.91
CA GLN A 55 -14.10 -15.22 -33.06
C GLN A 55 -13.48 -15.96 -31.88
N HIS A 56 -12.16 -16.13 -31.91
CA HIS A 56 -11.40 -16.38 -30.70
C HIS A 56 -11.68 -15.19 -29.78
N HIS A 57 -12.55 -15.39 -28.80
CA HIS A 57 -12.69 -14.50 -27.66
C HIS A 57 -11.31 -14.42 -27.02
N ARG A 58 -10.54 -13.40 -27.43
CA ARG A 58 -9.28 -13.07 -26.81
C ARG A 58 -9.67 -12.48 -25.48
N GLU A 59 -9.71 -13.33 -24.46
CA GLU A 59 -9.75 -12.88 -23.08
C GLU A 59 -8.58 -11.92 -22.92
N VAL A 60 -8.90 -10.63 -22.85
CA VAL A 60 -7.94 -9.64 -22.41
C VAL A 60 -7.76 -9.95 -20.94
N LYS A 61 -6.76 -10.78 -20.63
CA LYS A 61 -6.23 -10.88 -19.27
C LYS A 61 -5.73 -9.49 -18.94
N VAL A 62 -6.58 -8.66 -18.33
CA VAL A 62 -6.16 -7.40 -17.75
C VAL A 62 -5.31 -7.80 -16.55
N PRO A 63 -3.97 -7.67 -16.60
CA PRO A 63 -3.23 -7.75 -15.36
C PRO A 63 -3.55 -6.44 -14.66
N SER A 64 -4.50 -6.47 -13.72
CA SER A 64 -4.57 -5.38 -12.76
C SER A 64 -3.54 -5.71 -11.68
N PRO A 65 -2.32 -5.12 -11.70
CA PRO A 65 -1.51 -5.17 -10.50
C PRO A 65 -2.35 -4.50 -9.43
N SER A 66 -2.70 -5.23 -8.37
CA SER A 66 -3.28 -4.60 -7.19
C SER A 66 -2.25 -3.56 -6.73
N PRO A 67 -2.52 -2.25 -6.81
CA PRO A 67 -1.48 -1.27 -6.59
C PRO A 67 -1.00 -1.38 -5.14
N VAL A 68 0.30 -1.59 -4.97
CA VAL A 68 0.93 -1.56 -3.65
C VAL A 68 0.95 -0.10 -3.19
N VAL A 69 0.48 0.14 -1.98
CA VAL A 69 0.45 1.45 -1.34
C VAL A 69 1.71 1.64 -0.51
N LYS A 70 2.43 2.73 -0.76
CA LYS A 70 3.61 3.12 0.00
C LYS A 70 3.23 4.15 1.07
N LEU A 71 3.49 3.84 2.34
CA LEU A 71 3.11 4.67 3.49
C LEU A 71 4.32 5.03 4.34
N GLY A 72 4.40 6.29 4.77
CA GLY A 72 5.51 6.82 5.57
C GLY A 72 6.51 7.65 4.76
N ALA A 73 7.75 7.82 5.20
CA ALA A 73 8.39 7.23 6.40
C ALA A 73 8.07 7.99 7.70
N TRP A 74 8.13 7.30 8.84
CA TRP A 74 7.98 7.88 10.18
C TRP A 74 9.29 7.75 10.96
N GLY A 75 9.74 8.85 11.55
CA GLY A 75 11.02 8.97 12.22
C GLY A 75 11.71 10.29 11.86
N SER A 76 13.04 10.28 11.80
CA SER A 76 13.86 11.44 11.40
C SER A 76 14.40 11.31 9.97
N ASP A 77 14.80 12.45 9.39
CA ASP A 77 15.41 12.53 8.06
C ASP A 77 16.91 12.18 8.04
N ALA A 78 17.48 11.73 9.16
CA ALA A 78 18.88 11.29 9.23
C ALA A 78 19.07 9.90 8.57
N GLY A 79 20.33 9.50 8.39
CA GLY A 79 20.71 8.26 7.70
C GLY A 79 20.49 8.26 6.18
N ALA A 80 20.90 7.18 5.53
CA ALA A 80 20.72 6.96 4.10
C ALA A 80 19.34 6.35 3.81
N ALA A 81 18.71 6.76 2.71
CA ALA A 81 17.45 6.18 2.28
C ALA A 81 17.69 4.80 1.65
N HIS A 82 16.90 3.82 2.07
CA HIS A 82 16.90 2.47 1.55
C HIS A 82 15.49 2.05 1.14
N ASP A 83 15.40 1.47 -0.04
CA ASP A 83 14.13 1.11 -0.65
C ASP A 83 14.32 -0.04 -1.62
N ILE A 84 13.23 -0.76 -1.89
CA ILE A 84 13.16 -1.72 -2.99
C ILE A 84 12.75 -0.99 -4.27
N ASP A 85 13.17 -1.51 -5.42
CA ASP A 85 12.63 -1.06 -6.71
C ASP A 85 11.25 -1.69 -6.94
N ALA A 86 10.22 -1.13 -6.30
CA ALA A 86 8.86 -1.62 -6.40
C ALA A 86 8.26 -1.51 -7.82
N ALA A 87 8.90 -0.74 -8.73
CA ALA A 87 8.48 -0.64 -10.12
C ALA A 87 9.02 -1.81 -10.96
N ALA A 88 10.26 -2.22 -10.71
CA ALA A 88 10.86 -3.38 -11.37
C ALA A 88 10.38 -4.72 -10.76
N THR A 89 10.29 -4.78 -9.43
CA THR A 89 9.95 -5.98 -8.66
C THR A 89 8.89 -5.63 -7.62
N ALA A 90 7.63 -5.55 -8.06
CA ALA A 90 6.51 -5.19 -7.18
C ALA A 90 6.33 -6.25 -6.08
N PRO A 91 6.39 -5.86 -4.80
CA PRO A 91 6.24 -6.82 -3.70
C PRO A 91 4.81 -7.35 -3.65
N HIS A 92 4.69 -8.67 -3.75
CA HIS A 92 3.41 -9.36 -3.72
C HIS A 92 3.18 -9.96 -2.33
N ARG A 93 4.09 -10.77 -1.79
CA ARG A 93 3.90 -11.39 -0.48
C ARG A 93 5.16 -11.33 0.36
N LEU A 94 5.04 -10.86 1.59
CA LEU A 94 6.13 -10.91 2.56
C LEU A 94 6.34 -12.37 3.01
N GLU A 95 7.59 -12.81 3.01
CA GLU A 95 7.98 -14.19 3.35
C GLU A 95 8.69 -14.24 4.71
N SER A 96 9.62 -13.32 4.94
CA SER A 96 10.34 -13.23 6.21
C SER A 96 10.70 -11.81 6.57
N ILE A 97 10.90 -11.56 7.87
CA ILE A 97 11.42 -10.30 8.42
C ILE A 97 12.55 -10.66 9.38
N ALA A 98 13.73 -10.08 9.19
CA ALA A 98 14.81 -10.14 10.16
C ALA A 98 15.04 -8.76 10.76
N ALA A 99 15.16 -8.69 12.08
CA ALA A 99 15.47 -7.47 12.80
C ALA A 99 16.67 -7.69 13.72
N ARG A 100 17.67 -6.82 13.62
CA ARG A 100 18.74 -6.70 14.60
C ARG A 100 18.43 -5.55 15.54
N TRP A 101 18.54 -5.79 16.84
CA TRP A 101 18.07 -4.84 17.84
C TRP A 101 18.78 -4.97 19.19
N GLY A 102 18.75 -3.88 19.95
CA GLY A 102 19.13 -3.80 21.35
C GLY A 102 18.22 -2.83 22.10
N LYS A 103 18.73 -1.65 22.45
CA LYS A 103 17.87 -0.55 22.93
C LYS A 103 17.01 0.02 21.81
N VAL A 104 17.50 0.03 20.57
CA VAL A 104 16.78 0.51 19.37
C VAL A 104 16.81 -0.56 18.28
N ILE A 105 16.25 -0.27 17.12
CA ILE A 105 16.38 -1.13 15.94
C ILE A 105 17.66 -0.73 15.18
N ASP A 106 18.63 -1.64 15.14
CA ASP A 106 19.91 -1.44 14.48
C ASP A 106 19.79 -1.68 12.96
N SER A 107 19.13 -2.77 12.56
CA SER A 107 18.89 -3.05 11.15
C SER A 107 17.65 -3.90 10.90
N VAL A 108 17.14 -3.80 9.67
CA VAL A 108 16.04 -4.62 9.16
C VAL A 108 16.42 -5.25 7.82
N ALA A 109 16.00 -6.49 7.63
CA ALA A 109 16.01 -7.17 6.35
C ALA A 109 14.68 -7.89 6.17
N PHE A 110 14.31 -8.19 4.93
CA PHE A 110 13.14 -9.00 4.65
C PHE A 110 13.26 -9.71 3.32
N THR A 111 12.49 -10.77 3.16
CA THR A 111 12.28 -11.41 1.86
C THR A 111 10.82 -11.32 1.47
N TYR A 112 10.59 -11.23 0.16
CA TYR A 112 9.25 -11.19 -0.39
C TYR A 112 9.20 -11.89 -1.74
N THR A 113 8.05 -12.42 -2.11
CA THR A 113 7.78 -12.87 -3.47
C THR A 113 7.09 -11.77 -4.27
N ASP A 114 7.41 -11.68 -5.57
CA ASP A 114 6.69 -10.83 -6.52
C ASP A 114 5.44 -11.55 -7.09
N GLU A 115 4.72 -10.91 -8.01
CA GLU A 115 3.51 -11.49 -8.62
C GLU A 115 3.81 -12.76 -9.44
N GLY A 116 5.04 -12.91 -9.93
CA GLY A 116 5.53 -14.11 -10.60
C GLY A 116 5.93 -15.23 -9.64
N GLY A 117 5.89 -14.98 -8.33
CA GLY A 117 6.34 -15.92 -7.30
C GLY A 117 7.86 -15.98 -7.15
N GLN A 118 8.62 -15.08 -7.79
CA GLN A 118 10.07 -15.03 -7.62
C GLN A 118 10.41 -14.40 -6.26
N LEU A 119 11.31 -15.05 -5.53
CA LEU A 119 11.78 -14.58 -4.22
C LEU A 119 12.85 -13.50 -4.38
N HIS A 120 12.66 -12.40 -3.65
CA HIS A 120 13.55 -11.26 -3.57
C HIS A 120 13.98 -11.03 -2.12
N THR A 121 15.19 -10.46 -1.95
CA THR A 121 15.76 -10.14 -0.64
C THR A 121 16.09 -8.65 -0.58
N ALA A 122 15.69 -8.00 0.50
CA ALA A 122 15.98 -6.60 0.79
C ALA A 122 16.70 -6.48 2.14
N GLY A 123 17.71 -5.59 2.19
CA GLY A 123 18.56 -5.40 3.35
C GLY A 123 19.64 -6.49 3.52
N PRO A 124 20.28 -6.56 4.71
CA PRO A 124 20.01 -5.72 5.88
C PRO A 124 20.35 -4.25 5.64
N TRP A 125 19.45 -3.36 6.06
CA TRP A 125 19.67 -1.93 6.05
C TRP A 125 19.82 -1.44 7.48
N GLY A 126 20.93 -0.77 7.77
CA GLY A 126 21.31 -0.33 9.09
C GLY A 126 22.63 -0.95 9.58
N GLY A 127 22.85 -0.90 10.90
CA GLY A 127 24.08 -1.34 11.54
C GLY A 127 24.08 -2.80 11.99
N THR A 128 25.23 -3.23 12.52
CA THR A 128 25.49 -4.60 12.99
C THR A 128 25.65 -4.71 14.51
N ALA A 129 25.49 -3.61 15.25
CA ALA A 129 25.84 -3.52 16.67
C ALA A 129 24.82 -4.13 17.64
N GLY A 130 23.57 -4.36 17.21
CA GLY A 130 22.49 -4.83 18.07
C GLY A 130 22.79 -6.13 18.83
N GLU A 131 22.24 -6.23 20.05
CA GLU A 131 22.44 -7.33 21.00
C GLU A 131 21.84 -8.66 20.52
N LYS A 132 20.75 -8.57 19.76
CA LYS A 132 19.94 -9.70 19.31
C LYS A 132 19.62 -9.56 17.83
N GLU A 133 19.38 -10.71 17.22
CA GLU A 133 18.87 -10.82 15.86
C GLU A 133 17.77 -11.88 15.88
N ASP A 134 16.57 -11.50 15.45
CA ASP A 134 15.42 -12.38 15.38
C ASP A 134 14.87 -12.37 13.96
N THR A 135 14.52 -13.57 13.46
CA THR A 135 13.93 -13.75 12.13
C THR A 135 12.53 -14.36 12.28
N ILE A 136 11.55 -13.66 11.72
CA ILE A 136 10.19 -14.12 11.53
C ILE A 136 10.11 -14.79 10.16
N THR A 137 9.66 -16.04 10.12
CA THR A 137 9.31 -16.74 8.87
C THR A 137 7.80 -16.95 8.85
N LEU A 138 7.11 -16.37 7.87
CA LEU A 138 5.66 -16.45 7.77
C LEU A 138 5.24 -17.77 7.13
N GLY A 139 4.28 -18.48 7.75
CA GLY A 139 3.71 -19.69 7.16
C GLY A 139 2.96 -19.41 5.85
N PRO A 140 2.62 -20.43 5.01
CA PRO A 140 2.09 -20.22 3.66
C PRO A 140 0.81 -19.37 3.56
N MET A 141 -0.05 -19.41 4.58
CA MET A 141 -1.29 -18.62 4.68
C MET A 141 -1.20 -17.52 5.75
N GLU A 142 -0.02 -17.33 6.33
CA GLU A 142 0.23 -16.29 7.30
C GLU A 142 0.65 -15.00 6.59
N TYR A 143 0.09 -13.89 7.03
CA TYR A 143 0.44 -12.56 6.56
C TYR A 143 0.24 -11.53 7.67
N VAL A 144 1.04 -10.48 7.62
CA VAL A 144 1.00 -9.41 8.61
C VAL A 144 -0.19 -8.49 8.35
N THR A 145 -1.05 -8.37 9.36
CA THR A 145 -2.27 -7.55 9.36
C THR A 145 -2.12 -6.28 10.18
N GLN A 146 -1.11 -6.19 11.05
CA GLN A 146 -0.81 -4.96 11.75
C GLN A 146 0.68 -4.86 12.05
N VAL A 147 1.21 -3.65 11.90
CA VAL A 147 2.53 -3.28 12.40
C VAL A 147 2.37 -2.15 13.42
N ALA A 148 3.11 -2.23 14.52
CA ALA A 148 3.24 -1.18 15.50
C ALA A 148 4.71 -0.85 15.71
N TRP A 149 5.02 0.42 15.90
CA TRP A 149 6.39 0.88 16.09
C TRP A 149 6.43 2.06 17.04
N LEU A 150 7.62 2.27 17.60
CA LEU A 150 7.90 3.41 18.47
C LEU A 150 8.96 4.29 17.81
N VAL A 151 8.77 5.60 17.90
CA VAL A 151 9.77 6.60 17.53
C VAL A 151 10.15 7.40 18.77
N GLY A 152 11.43 7.48 19.08
CA GLY A 152 11.88 8.22 20.25
C GLY A 152 13.40 8.29 20.37
N PRO A 153 13.89 8.81 21.52
CA PRO A 153 15.30 9.14 21.67
C PRO A 153 16.17 7.93 21.94
N PHE A 154 17.40 7.98 21.42
CA PHE A 154 18.47 7.06 21.77
C PHE A 154 19.60 7.82 22.46
N GLN A 155 19.44 7.99 23.77
CA GLN A 155 20.30 8.85 24.60
C GLN A 155 21.79 8.50 24.53
N PHE A 156 22.14 7.22 24.40
CA PHE A 156 23.55 6.77 24.32
C PHE A 156 24.30 7.31 23.10
N LYS A 157 23.57 7.72 22.06
CA LYS A 157 24.11 8.25 20.81
C LYS A 157 23.63 9.68 20.53
N GLU A 158 23.02 10.34 21.52
CA GLU A 158 22.50 11.71 21.42
C GLU A 158 21.52 11.92 20.26
N ILE A 159 20.69 10.90 19.97
CA ILE A 159 19.68 10.97 18.92
C ILE A 159 18.34 11.32 19.54
N GLU A 160 17.68 12.33 18.98
CA GLU A 160 16.36 12.76 19.43
C GLU A 160 15.25 11.82 18.95
N ASP A 161 15.29 11.38 17.69
CA ASP A 161 14.26 10.53 17.09
C ASP A 161 14.86 9.43 16.20
N CYS A 162 14.68 8.18 16.61
CA CYS A 162 14.90 6.98 15.79
C CYS A 162 13.81 5.93 16.05
N VAL A 163 13.77 4.88 15.25
CA VAL A 163 12.84 3.75 15.44
C VAL A 163 13.36 2.91 16.60
N THR A 164 12.68 3.01 17.74
CA THR A 164 13.13 2.38 18.99
C THR A 164 12.53 0.98 19.20
N SER A 165 11.41 0.68 18.53
CA SER A 165 10.80 -0.64 18.61
C SER A 165 9.91 -0.97 17.40
N LEU A 166 9.80 -2.27 17.08
CA LEU A 166 8.93 -2.82 16.05
C LEU A 166 8.16 -4.04 16.58
N LYS A 167 6.89 -4.14 16.22
CA LYS A 167 6.02 -5.28 16.54
C LYS A 167 5.12 -5.59 15.36
N PHE A 168 4.98 -6.87 15.03
CA PHE A 168 4.15 -7.35 13.94
C PHE A 168 3.07 -8.30 14.46
N VAL A 169 1.86 -8.19 13.91
CA VAL A 169 0.73 -9.08 14.22
C VAL A 169 0.21 -9.67 12.93
N THR A 170 -0.12 -10.97 12.94
CA THR A 170 -0.56 -11.70 11.76
C THR A 170 -2.04 -12.05 11.80
N ASN A 171 -2.60 -12.43 10.65
CA ASN A 171 -3.97 -12.91 10.51
C ASN A 171 -4.29 -14.15 11.36
N GLN A 172 -3.28 -14.91 11.78
CA GLN A 172 -3.43 -16.09 12.64
C GLN A 172 -3.40 -15.74 14.13
N GLY A 173 -3.31 -14.46 14.49
CA GLY A 173 -3.23 -13.98 15.87
C GLY A 173 -1.82 -14.10 16.48
N ALA A 174 -0.82 -14.52 15.71
CA ALA A 174 0.57 -14.51 16.16
C ALA A 174 1.07 -13.07 16.30
N THR A 175 1.85 -12.83 17.35
CA THR A 175 2.51 -11.54 17.60
C THR A 175 4.02 -11.77 17.68
N TYR A 176 4.76 -10.99 16.90
CA TYR A 176 6.22 -11.00 16.88
C TYR A 176 6.77 -9.68 17.40
N GLY A 177 7.74 -9.77 18.31
CA GLY A 177 8.27 -8.62 19.05
C GLY A 177 7.49 -8.33 20.36
N PRO A 178 7.60 -7.12 20.92
CA PRO A 178 8.35 -5.99 20.37
C PRO A 178 9.86 -6.28 20.31
N PHE A 179 10.45 -5.99 19.15
CA PHE A 179 11.89 -5.85 19.00
C PHE A 179 12.31 -4.45 19.43
N GLY A 180 13.48 -4.31 20.03
CA GLY A 180 13.92 -3.05 20.65
C GLY A 180 13.33 -2.85 22.05
N ARG A 181 14.04 -2.10 22.90
CA ARG A 181 13.68 -1.81 24.30
C ARG A 181 13.58 -0.32 24.58
N GLY A 182 13.54 0.48 23.53
CA GLY A 182 13.53 1.93 23.63
C GLY A 182 12.12 2.44 23.83
N ASP A 183 12.05 3.64 24.37
CA ASP A 183 10.80 4.35 24.65
C ASP A 183 10.52 5.31 23.49
N GLY A 184 9.27 5.78 23.36
CA GLY A 184 8.91 6.69 22.27
C GLY A 184 7.42 6.87 22.09
N ALA A 185 7.07 7.70 21.12
CA ALA A 185 5.72 7.85 20.63
C ALA A 185 5.27 6.55 19.95
N HIS A 186 4.13 6.02 20.37
CA HIS A 186 3.56 4.81 19.80
C HIS A 186 2.81 5.12 18.51
N HIS A 187 3.13 4.36 17.47
CA HIS A 187 2.45 4.38 16.19
C HIS A 187 1.98 2.97 15.83
N SER A 188 0.91 2.88 15.06
CA SER A 188 0.44 1.61 14.53
C SER A 188 -0.28 1.80 13.21
N LEU A 189 -0.12 0.82 12.34
CA LEU A 189 -0.79 0.71 11.06
C LEU A 189 -1.56 -0.62 11.05
N PRO A 190 -2.89 -0.59 11.29
CA PRO A 190 -3.75 -1.72 10.98
C PRO A 190 -3.96 -1.80 9.46
N VAL A 191 -3.79 -3.00 8.90
CA VAL A 191 -4.12 -3.30 7.51
C VAL A 191 -5.48 -3.99 7.50
N LEU A 192 -6.50 -3.26 7.04
CA LEU A 192 -7.89 -3.70 7.05
C LEU A 192 -8.26 -4.50 5.79
N ASP A 193 -9.46 -5.07 5.80
CA ASP A 193 -10.13 -5.66 4.63
C ASP A 193 -9.36 -6.76 3.91
N GLY A 194 -8.58 -7.55 4.65
CA GLY A 194 -7.80 -8.66 4.08
C GLY A 194 -6.55 -8.23 3.32
N GLY A 195 -6.17 -6.96 3.40
CA GLY A 195 -4.86 -6.51 2.93
C GLY A 195 -3.72 -7.08 3.78
N SER A 196 -2.49 -6.91 3.29
CA SER A 196 -1.29 -7.36 3.99
C SER A 196 -0.12 -6.39 3.85
N LEU A 197 0.75 -6.34 4.85
CA LEU A 197 2.09 -5.77 4.69
C LEU A 197 2.91 -6.67 3.74
N VAL A 198 3.55 -6.08 2.73
CA VAL A 198 4.30 -6.81 1.70
C VAL A 198 5.77 -6.39 1.59
N GLY A 199 6.16 -5.29 2.24
CA GLY A 199 7.54 -4.84 2.26
C GLY A 199 7.74 -3.63 3.15
N MET A 200 9.00 -3.20 3.25
CA MET A 200 9.42 -2.05 4.05
C MET A 200 10.41 -1.20 3.23
N PHE A 201 10.52 0.06 3.62
CA PHE A 201 11.60 0.97 3.24
C PHE A 201 12.02 1.75 4.49
N CYS A 202 13.23 2.28 4.53
CA CYS A 202 13.71 2.96 5.73
C CYS A 202 14.72 4.06 5.42
N ARG A 203 15.05 4.82 6.46
CA ARG A 203 16.30 5.58 6.52
C ARG A 203 17.16 4.98 7.61
N ALA A 204 18.40 4.63 7.29
CA ALA A 204 19.27 3.93 8.23
C ALA A 204 20.74 4.32 8.08
N GLU A 205 21.48 4.18 9.17
CA GLU A 205 22.94 4.17 9.22
C GLU A 205 23.37 3.12 10.25
N ASP A 206 23.81 3.51 11.44
CA ASP A 206 24.07 2.57 12.55
C ASP A 206 22.77 1.95 13.12
N TYR A 207 21.64 2.62 12.90
CA TYR A 207 20.29 2.26 13.36
C TYR A 207 19.23 2.84 12.41
N LEU A 208 17.98 2.41 12.58
CA LEU A 208 16.86 2.93 11.81
C LEU A 208 16.45 4.31 12.33
N HIS A 209 16.64 5.34 11.50
CA HIS A 209 16.17 6.69 11.76
C HIS A 209 14.69 6.86 11.46
N ALA A 210 14.22 6.23 10.37
CA ALA A 210 12.81 6.23 9.99
C ALA A 210 12.44 4.91 9.30
N ILE A 211 11.16 4.55 9.36
CA ILE A 211 10.62 3.36 8.69
C ILE A 211 9.35 3.70 7.92
N GLY A 212 9.14 3.02 6.81
CA GLY A 212 7.91 3.04 6.04
C GLY A 212 7.54 1.66 5.54
N PHE A 213 6.32 1.53 5.03
CA PHE A 213 5.69 0.26 4.77
C PHE A 213 5.08 0.23 3.37
N TYR A 214 5.18 -0.92 2.71
CA TYR A 214 4.43 -1.26 1.52
C TYR A 214 3.28 -2.17 1.91
N VAL A 215 2.05 -1.74 1.61
CA VAL A 215 0.82 -2.46 1.91
C VAL A 215 0.12 -2.80 0.62
N ARG A 216 -0.33 -4.04 0.49
CA ARG A 216 -1.20 -4.43 -0.60
C ARG A 216 -2.64 -4.57 -0.06
N PRO A 217 -3.57 -3.74 -0.54
CA PRO A 217 -5.00 -3.91 -0.25
C PRO A 217 -5.50 -5.23 -0.85
N LEU A 218 -6.53 -5.82 -0.26
CA LEU A 218 -7.26 -6.90 -0.94
C LEU A 218 -7.91 -6.32 -2.20
N ALA A 219 -7.73 -6.98 -3.34
CA ALA A 219 -8.49 -6.64 -4.53
C ALA A 219 -9.96 -6.99 -4.26
N VAL A 220 -10.80 -5.98 -4.01
CA VAL A 220 -12.25 -6.17 -4.04
C VAL A 220 -12.60 -6.46 -5.50
N VAL A 221 -12.84 -7.74 -5.80
CA VAL A 221 -13.49 -8.11 -7.04
C VAL A 221 -14.93 -7.64 -6.88
N GLU A 222 -15.27 -6.48 -7.44
CA GLU A 222 -16.66 -6.07 -7.58
C GLU A 222 -17.35 -7.14 -8.43
N SER A 223 -18.12 -8.01 -7.77
CA SER A 223 -19.04 -8.91 -8.45
C SER A 223 -20.11 -8.03 -9.09
N THR A 224 -19.94 -7.73 -10.37
CA THR A 224 -20.99 -7.13 -11.19
C THR A 224 -22.08 -8.18 -11.43
N ALA A 225 -22.81 -8.55 -10.38
CA ALA A 225 -24.09 -9.21 -10.50
C ALA A 225 -25.09 -8.18 -11.02
N SER A 226 -25.19 -8.11 -12.35
CA SER A 226 -26.22 -7.35 -13.05
C SER A 226 -27.62 -7.84 -12.62
N PRO A 227 -28.55 -6.96 -12.21
CA PRO A 227 -29.90 -7.39 -11.89
C PRO A 227 -30.64 -7.69 -13.20
N ALA A 228 -30.76 -8.97 -13.52
CA ALA A 228 -31.63 -9.43 -14.60
C ALA A 228 -33.08 -9.04 -14.31
N LYS A 229 -33.67 -8.28 -15.24
CA LYS A 229 -35.06 -7.84 -15.23
C LYS A 229 -35.99 -9.06 -15.38
N PRO A 230 -37.03 -9.23 -14.54
CA PRO A 230 -37.97 -10.33 -14.70
C PRO A 230 -38.74 -10.17 -16.02
N GLN A 231 -38.73 -11.24 -16.82
CA GLN A 231 -39.51 -11.37 -18.05
C GLN A 231 -40.99 -11.42 -17.68
N GLY A 232 -41.79 -10.54 -18.28
CA GLY A 232 -43.24 -10.52 -18.12
C GLY A 232 -43.85 -11.74 -18.80
N GLU A 233 -44.45 -12.61 -18.00
CA GLU A 233 -45.36 -13.65 -18.47
C GLU A 233 -46.67 -13.00 -18.94
N GLY A 234 -47.08 -13.32 -20.17
CA GLY A 234 -48.36 -12.92 -20.74
C GLY A 234 -49.50 -13.77 -20.19
N LEU A 235 -50.68 -13.16 -20.08
CA LEU A 235 -51.96 -13.86 -19.87
C LEU A 235 -52.88 -13.58 -21.07
N PRO A 236 -53.57 -14.60 -21.61
CA PRO A 236 -54.42 -14.46 -22.79
C PRO A 236 -55.80 -13.90 -22.45
N ALA A 237 -56.39 -13.22 -23.43
CA ALA A 237 -57.74 -12.69 -23.41
C ALA A 237 -58.78 -13.82 -23.28
N LEU A 238 -59.76 -13.64 -22.38
CA LEU A 238 -61.00 -14.38 -22.40
C LEU A 238 -62.13 -13.43 -22.81
N ALA A 239 -62.75 -13.73 -23.94
CA ALA A 239 -63.99 -13.13 -24.39
C ALA A 239 -65.17 -13.71 -23.58
N THR A 240 -66.10 -12.84 -23.18
CA THR A 240 -67.50 -13.24 -22.95
C THR A 240 -68.41 -12.16 -23.49
N GLU A 241 -69.29 -12.57 -24.41
CA GLU A 241 -70.41 -11.80 -24.95
C GLU A 241 -71.42 -11.42 -23.86
N GLY A 242 -72.14 -10.32 -24.11
CA GLY A 242 -73.29 -9.82 -23.36
C GLY A 242 -73.78 -8.50 -23.93
#